data_AF-A0A4U8Q2D1-F1
#
_entry.id   AF-A0A4U8Q2D1-F1
#
_cell.length_a   1.000
_cell.length_b   1.000
_cell.length_c   1.000
_cell.angle_alpha   90.00
_cell.angle_beta   90.00
_cell.angle_gamma   90.00
#
_symmetry.space_group_name_H-M   'P 1'
#
loop_
_entity.id
_entity.type
_entity.pdbx_description
1 polymer ?
#
loop_
_entity_poly.entity_id
_entity_poly.type
_entity_poly.pdbx_seq_one_letter_code
_entity_poly.pdbx_strand_id
1 'polypeptide(L)'
;MTEERQQELKKLLVSNDFQVEKYKELDMQEIIILCQTGRSLMEQNKEDENAFKFFETKSKFLYNVVLEKLKVLEEMFVLFSKGTNMPYIHCDEDTFNDQIFIFSREQFAQREAAKLNEEKKPVQIIKFNKDQFLGFYINLFPMGANAVVIDRGVNSLEIQLEELCKKPDYTNAPKEKIPVLNPELQLTALYFMQELRRPVEKEEKQGLRELEEEMLVNIRRGNYLVPIQFKELNEGEEEPKELTRDNKNIMVPFVKYENGDVYQPVFTDPGEFHKFNKEKKFRAIAMPFQNLNKVVVEQAKGIVLNPMGFNLLLVKGQLNTKGE
;
A
#
# COMPACT_ATOMS: atom_id res chain seq x y z
N MET A 1 -17.84 21.50 -19.53
CA MET A 1 -18.39 22.45 -18.54
C MET A 1 -18.90 23.66 -19.30
N THR A 2 -20.07 24.20 -18.95
CA THR A 2 -20.64 25.40 -19.62
C THR A 2 -19.90 26.66 -19.17
N GLU A 3 -19.94 27.72 -19.97
CA GLU A 3 -19.34 29.02 -19.61
C GLU A 3 -19.96 29.61 -18.34
N GLU A 4 -21.28 29.47 -18.18
CA GLU A 4 -21.99 29.90 -16.98
C GLU A 4 -21.46 29.21 -15.72
N ARG A 5 -21.28 27.87 -15.77
CA ARG A 5 -20.73 27.12 -14.64
C ARG A 5 -19.30 27.50 -14.33
N GLN A 6 -18.48 27.78 -15.34
CA GLN A 6 -17.13 28.31 -15.12
C GLN A 6 -17.14 29.67 -14.42
N GLN A 7 -18.07 30.56 -14.76
CA GLN A 7 -18.21 31.86 -14.09
C GLN A 7 -18.64 31.71 -12.62
N GLU A 8 -19.52 30.76 -12.32
CA GLU A 8 -19.91 30.43 -10.94
C GLU A 8 -18.72 29.95 -10.11
N LEU A 9 -17.93 29.00 -10.64
CA LEU A 9 -16.73 28.50 -9.98
C LEU A 9 -15.72 29.62 -9.72
N LYS A 10 -15.50 30.51 -10.71
CA LYS A 10 -14.63 31.68 -10.53
C LYS A 10 -15.11 32.58 -9.40
N LYS A 11 -16.42 32.84 -9.29
CA LYS A 11 -17.00 33.63 -8.18
C LYS A 11 -16.77 32.95 -6.83
N LEU A 12 -16.91 31.63 -6.75
CA LEU A 12 -16.64 30.86 -5.53
C LEU A 12 -15.15 30.84 -5.15
N LEU A 13 -14.24 30.90 -6.12
CA LEU A 13 -12.81 30.93 -5.87
C LEU A 13 -12.38 32.25 -5.22
N VAL A 14 -12.88 33.38 -5.71
CA VAL A 14 -12.52 34.72 -5.21
C VAL A 14 -13.42 35.22 -4.09
N SER A 15 -14.39 34.42 -3.64
CA SER A 15 -15.27 34.81 -2.54
C SER A 15 -14.52 34.78 -1.20
N ASN A 16 -14.85 35.74 -0.32
CA ASN A 16 -14.45 35.72 1.09
C ASN A 16 -15.26 34.74 1.94
N ASP A 17 -15.92 33.78 1.29
CA ASP A 17 -16.75 32.78 1.96
C ASP A 17 -16.00 31.46 2.13
N PHE A 18 -15.95 31.01 3.38
CA PHE A 18 -15.24 29.80 3.81
C PHE A 18 -16.22 28.82 4.50
N GLN A 19 -17.50 28.87 4.16
CA GLN A 19 -18.50 27.92 4.65
C GLN A 19 -18.58 26.71 3.73
N VAL A 20 -18.32 25.51 4.28
CA VAL A 20 -18.33 24.24 3.54
C VAL A 20 -19.69 23.99 2.85
N GLU A 21 -20.79 24.45 3.47
CA GLU A 21 -22.17 24.38 2.96
C GLU A 21 -22.31 24.87 1.52
N LYS A 22 -21.61 25.95 1.14
CA LYS A 22 -21.70 26.51 -0.22
C LYS A 22 -21.04 25.66 -1.29
N TYR A 23 -20.21 24.71 -0.87
CA TYR A 23 -19.47 23.81 -1.76
C TYR A 23 -20.07 22.39 -1.77
N LYS A 24 -21.15 22.13 -1.00
CA LYS A 24 -21.78 20.81 -0.93
C LYS A 24 -22.30 20.33 -2.28
N GLU A 25 -22.90 21.23 -3.07
CA GLU A 25 -23.45 20.95 -4.39
C GLU A 25 -22.41 20.80 -5.50
N LEU A 26 -21.15 21.18 -5.24
CA LEU A 26 -20.08 20.97 -6.22
C LEU A 26 -19.71 19.49 -6.29
N ASP A 27 -19.39 18.98 -7.46
CA ASP A 27 -18.84 17.63 -7.55
C ASP A 27 -17.35 17.60 -7.15
N MET A 28 -16.79 16.39 -7.00
CA MET A 28 -15.39 16.20 -6.62
C MET A 28 -14.43 16.92 -7.58
N GLN A 29 -14.69 16.84 -8.90
CA GLN A 29 -13.82 17.41 -9.92
C GLN A 29 -13.86 18.93 -9.90
N GLU A 30 -15.03 19.54 -9.67
CA GLU A 30 -15.16 20.99 -9.54
C GLU A 30 -14.35 21.54 -8.36
N ILE A 31 -14.34 20.85 -7.21
CA ILE A 31 -13.56 21.30 -6.06
C ILE A 31 -12.07 21.07 -6.27
N ILE A 32 -11.65 19.95 -6.88
CA ILE A 32 -10.25 19.74 -7.25
C ILE A 32 -9.77 20.86 -8.19
N ILE A 33 -10.56 21.21 -9.21
CA ILE A 33 -10.26 22.34 -10.11
C ILE A 33 -10.10 23.65 -9.33
N LEU A 34 -11.02 23.96 -8.40
CA LEU A 34 -10.92 25.16 -7.57
C LEU A 34 -9.65 25.15 -6.70
N CYS A 35 -9.33 24.01 -6.09
CA CYS A 35 -8.14 23.86 -5.25
C CYS A 35 -6.85 24.08 -6.06
N GLN A 36 -6.75 23.45 -7.24
CA GLN A 36 -5.60 23.61 -8.13
C GLN A 36 -5.48 25.04 -8.67
N THR A 37 -6.60 25.65 -9.08
CA THR A 37 -6.62 27.04 -9.57
C THR A 37 -6.21 28.00 -8.46
N GLY A 38 -6.69 27.80 -7.24
CA GLY A 38 -6.25 28.56 -6.07
C GLY A 38 -4.74 28.47 -5.84
N ARG A 39 -4.17 27.26 -5.89
CA ARG A 39 -2.71 27.06 -5.76
C ARG A 39 -1.94 27.75 -6.89
N SER A 40 -2.43 27.65 -8.13
CA SER A 40 -1.80 28.32 -9.27
C SER A 40 -1.82 29.85 -9.12
N LEU A 41 -2.94 30.43 -8.68
CA LEU A 41 -3.05 31.87 -8.41
C LEU A 41 -2.18 32.30 -7.24
N MET A 42 -2.06 31.50 -6.19
CA MET A 42 -1.12 31.74 -5.09
C MET A 42 0.32 31.86 -5.64
N GLU A 43 0.75 30.90 -6.46
CA GLU A 43 2.09 30.89 -7.05
C GLU A 43 2.34 32.07 -8.02
N GLN A 44 1.32 32.52 -8.74
CA GLN A 44 1.39 33.68 -9.65
C GLN A 44 1.48 35.02 -8.92
N ASN A 45 1.01 35.09 -7.67
CA ASN A 45 0.93 36.33 -6.89
C ASN A 45 1.98 36.38 -5.77
N LYS A 46 3.13 35.72 -5.92
CA LYS A 46 4.21 35.70 -4.90
C LYS A 46 4.72 37.08 -4.46
N GLU A 47 4.57 38.09 -5.32
CA GLU A 47 4.98 39.47 -5.03
C GLU A 47 3.88 40.33 -4.38
N ASP A 48 2.62 39.89 -4.43
CA ASP A 48 1.48 40.53 -3.74
C ASP A 48 1.12 39.71 -2.49
N GLU A 49 1.61 40.15 -1.33
CA GLU A 49 1.43 39.45 -0.06
C GLU A 49 -0.05 39.20 0.29
N ASN A 50 -0.94 40.15 -0.02
CA ASN A 50 -2.36 40.02 0.30
C ASN A 50 -3.03 38.96 -0.59
N ALA A 51 -2.76 39.02 -1.89
CA ALA A 51 -3.28 38.05 -2.85
C ALA A 51 -2.71 36.64 -2.59
N PHE A 52 -1.40 36.54 -2.34
CA PHE A 52 -0.73 35.28 -1.97
C PHE A 52 -1.42 34.64 -0.75
N LYS A 53 -1.53 35.37 0.35
CA LYS A 53 -2.11 34.87 1.61
C LYS A 53 -3.60 34.51 1.45
N PHE A 54 -4.34 35.29 0.65
CA PHE A 54 -5.73 34.97 0.33
C PHE A 54 -5.83 33.61 -0.38
N PHE A 55 -5.09 33.42 -1.47
CA PHE A 55 -5.15 32.17 -2.24
C PHE A 55 -4.53 30.98 -1.52
N GLU A 56 -3.53 31.18 -0.66
CA GLU A 56 -3.02 30.15 0.25
C GLU A 56 -4.13 29.65 1.18
N THR A 57 -4.80 30.59 1.86
CA THR A 57 -5.90 30.27 2.79
C THR A 57 -7.08 29.62 2.05
N LYS A 58 -7.43 30.15 0.87
CA LYS A 58 -8.52 29.61 0.04
C LYS A 58 -8.21 28.20 -0.45
N SER A 59 -6.99 27.93 -0.89
CA SER A 59 -6.58 26.61 -1.36
C SER A 59 -6.58 25.58 -0.24
N LYS A 60 -6.10 25.95 0.96
CA LYS A 60 -6.17 25.10 2.16
C LYS A 60 -7.62 24.80 2.55
N PHE A 61 -8.51 25.79 2.47
CA PHE A 61 -9.93 25.57 2.71
C PHE A 61 -10.54 24.61 1.68
N LEU A 62 -10.32 24.82 0.39
CA LEU A 62 -10.83 23.97 -0.69
C LEU A 62 -10.29 22.54 -0.59
N TYR A 63 -9.02 22.40 -0.18
CA TYR A 63 -8.41 21.11 0.13
C TYR A 63 -9.18 20.37 1.24
N ASN A 64 -9.49 21.05 2.34
CA ASN A 64 -10.33 20.47 3.40
C ASN A 64 -11.72 20.08 2.91
N VAL A 65 -12.33 20.85 1.99
CA VAL A 65 -13.61 20.48 1.37
C VAL A 65 -13.48 19.17 0.57
N VAL A 66 -12.36 18.92 -0.12
CA VAL A 66 -12.10 17.62 -0.77
C VAL A 66 -12.03 16.50 0.26
N LEU A 67 -11.32 16.70 1.37
CA LEU A 67 -11.23 15.70 2.44
C LEU A 67 -12.61 15.38 3.03
N GLU A 68 -13.45 16.39 3.26
CA GLU A 68 -14.83 16.18 3.73
C GLU A 68 -15.69 15.44 2.69
N LYS A 69 -15.51 15.72 1.40
CA LYS A 69 -16.19 14.96 0.34
C LYS A 69 -15.75 13.51 0.26
N LEU A 70 -14.46 13.23 0.42
CA LEU A 70 -13.93 11.87 0.47
C LEU A 70 -14.56 11.04 1.58
N LYS A 71 -14.78 11.64 2.76
CA LYS A 71 -15.42 10.97 3.92
C LYS A 71 -16.86 10.54 3.65
N VAL A 72 -17.57 11.23 2.75
CA VAL A 72 -18.98 10.95 2.43
C VAL A 72 -19.18 10.19 1.13
N LEU A 73 -18.11 9.87 0.38
CA LEU A 73 -18.20 8.99 -0.78
C LEU A 73 -18.75 7.62 -0.36
N GLU A 74 -19.64 7.07 -1.17
CA GLU A 74 -20.24 5.74 -0.95
C GLU A 74 -19.39 4.61 -1.51
N GLU A 75 -18.65 4.90 -2.58
CA GLU A 75 -17.75 3.97 -3.24
C GLU A 75 -16.50 4.70 -3.74
N MET A 76 -15.40 3.95 -3.79
CA MET A 76 -14.17 4.38 -4.44
C MET A 76 -13.59 3.22 -5.25
N PHE A 77 -12.80 3.54 -6.24
CA PHE A 77 -12.13 2.57 -7.10
C PHE A 77 -10.63 2.72 -6.91
N VAL A 78 -9.91 1.60 -6.87
CA VAL A 78 -8.47 1.59 -6.62
C VAL A 78 -7.80 0.71 -7.67
N LEU A 79 -6.65 1.15 -8.17
CA LEU A 79 -5.85 0.33 -9.08
C LEU A 79 -5.00 -0.65 -8.29
N PHE A 80 -5.11 -1.92 -8.64
CA PHE A 80 -4.31 -3.01 -8.11
C PHE A 80 -3.40 -3.54 -9.21
N SER A 81 -2.13 -3.77 -8.89
CA SER A 81 -1.20 -4.45 -9.78
C SER A 81 -1.63 -5.90 -9.95
N LYS A 82 -1.80 -6.34 -11.20
CA LYS A 82 -1.99 -7.77 -11.52
C LYS A 82 -0.72 -8.57 -11.25
N GLY A 83 0.43 -7.90 -11.23
CA GLY A 83 1.71 -8.48 -10.88
C GLY A 83 1.76 -8.86 -9.40
N THR A 84 1.21 -8.07 -8.48
CA THR A 84 1.40 -8.29 -7.02
C THR A 84 0.11 -8.59 -6.25
N ASN A 85 -1.06 -8.47 -6.89
CA ASN A 85 -2.37 -8.53 -6.22
C ASN A 85 -2.52 -7.53 -5.05
N MET A 86 -1.76 -6.44 -5.11
CA MET A 86 -1.74 -5.35 -4.13
C MET A 86 -2.07 -4.02 -4.82
N PRO A 87 -2.47 -2.98 -4.09
CA PRO A 87 -2.62 -1.64 -4.65
C PRO A 87 -1.37 -1.25 -5.45
N TYR A 88 -1.58 -0.71 -6.64
CA TYR A 88 -0.50 -0.30 -7.53
C TYR A 88 0.22 0.91 -6.90
N ILE A 89 1.51 0.75 -6.62
CA ILE A 89 2.33 1.76 -5.95
C ILE A 89 3.24 2.48 -6.94
N HIS A 90 3.35 3.80 -6.78
CA HIS A 90 4.14 4.67 -7.64
C HIS A 90 4.86 5.71 -6.80
N CYS A 91 6.18 5.82 -6.96
CA CYS A 91 6.95 6.92 -6.41
C CYS A 91 6.86 8.10 -7.39
N ASP A 92 6.39 9.24 -6.89
CA ASP A 92 6.34 10.49 -7.63
C ASP A 92 7.71 11.16 -7.67
N GLU A 93 8.16 11.57 -8.86
CA GLU A 93 9.52 12.05 -9.09
C GLU A 93 9.81 13.42 -8.45
N ASP A 94 8.77 14.24 -8.22
CA ASP A 94 8.91 15.59 -7.69
C ASP A 94 8.79 15.61 -6.16
N THR A 95 7.85 14.84 -5.61
CA THR A 95 7.53 14.82 -4.18
C THR A 95 8.22 13.68 -3.43
N PHE A 96 8.70 12.65 -4.14
CA PHE A 96 9.19 11.40 -3.56
C PHE A 96 8.16 10.68 -2.68
N ASN A 97 6.88 10.95 -2.90
CA ASN A 97 5.81 10.25 -2.21
C ASN A 97 5.52 8.91 -2.86
N ASP A 98 5.37 7.89 -2.03
CA ASP A 98 4.90 6.56 -2.41
C ASP A 98 3.37 6.57 -2.44
N GLN A 99 2.85 6.76 -3.65
CA GLN A 99 1.44 7.06 -3.91
C GLN A 99 0.64 5.82 -4.32
N ILE A 100 -0.60 5.76 -3.85
CA ILE A 100 -1.64 4.85 -4.36
C ILE A 100 -2.72 5.65 -5.11
N PHE A 101 -3.20 5.13 -6.23
CA PHE A 101 -4.24 5.82 -7.01
C PHE A 101 -5.65 5.37 -6.60
N ILE A 102 -6.45 6.33 -6.17
CA ILE A 102 -7.86 6.16 -5.83
C ILE A 102 -8.74 7.01 -6.76
N PHE A 103 -9.98 6.60 -6.97
CA PHE A 103 -10.87 7.27 -7.92
C PHE A 103 -12.28 7.39 -7.36
N SER A 104 -12.85 8.58 -7.50
CA SER A 104 -14.22 8.90 -7.12
C SER A 104 -15.26 8.33 -8.08
N ARG A 105 -14.85 7.95 -9.31
CA ARG A 105 -15.71 7.37 -10.34
C ARG A 105 -14.99 6.25 -11.08
N GLU A 106 -15.72 5.19 -11.41
CA GLU A 106 -15.17 4.04 -12.14
C GLU A 106 -14.57 4.43 -13.49
N GLN A 107 -15.23 5.34 -14.22
CA GLN A 107 -14.76 5.80 -15.53
C GLN A 107 -13.36 6.42 -15.46
N PHE A 108 -13.01 7.10 -14.36
CA PHE A 108 -11.68 7.69 -14.19
C PHE A 108 -10.64 6.62 -13.94
N ALA A 109 -10.96 5.63 -13.10
CA ALA A 109 -10.11 4.46 -12.90
C ALA A 109 -9.89 3.68 -14.20
N GLN A 110 -10.92 3.52 -15.04
CA GLN A 110 -10.83 2.85 -16.34
C GLN A 110 -9.88 3.56 -17.30
N ARG A 111 -9.87 4.90 -17.34
CA ARG A 111 -8.96 5.68 -18.19
C ARG A 111 -7.50 5.50 -17.76
N GLU A 112 -7.21 5.66 -16.47
CA GLU A 112 -5.83 5.50 -15.98
C GLU A 112 -5.38 4.03 -16.06
N ALA A 113 -6.27 3.08 -15.81
CA ALA A 113 -5.99 1.66 -16.01
C ALA A 113 -5.64 1.34 -17.46
N ALA A 114 -6.38 1.90 -18.44
CA ALA A 114 -6.09 1.69 -19.86
C ALA A 114 -4.68 2.21 -20.20
N LYS A 115 -4.36 3.44 -19.77
CA LYS A 115 -3.04 4.05 -19.96
C LYS A 115 -1.91 3.18 -19.37
N LEU A 116 -2.03 2.76 -18.11
CA LEU A 116 -1.00 1.92 -17.48
C LEU A 116 -0.87 0.56 -18.18
N ASN A 117 -1.97 -0.06 -18.60
CA ASN A 117 -1.93 -1.31 -19.34
C ASN A 117 -1.28 -1.16 -20.73
N GLU A 118 -1.50 -0.03 -21.42
CA GLU A 118 -0.80 0.32 -22.68
C GLU A 118 0.72 0.46 -22.45
N GLU A 119 1.13 1.07 -21.34
CA GLU A 119 2.52 1.16 -20.87
C GLU A 119 3.10 -0.18 -20.35
N LYS A 120 2.37 -1.29 -20.53
CA LYS A 120 2.76 -2.63 -20.04
C LYS A 120 2.97 -2.67 -18.52
N LYS A 121 2.21 -1.87 -17.77
CA LYS A 121 2.10 -1.92 -16.30
C LYS A 121 0.73 -2.53 -15.97
N PRO A 122 0.64 -3.86 -15.83
CA PRO A 122 -0.66 -4.54 -15.81
C PRO A 122 -1.42 -4.26 -14.51
N VAL A 123 -2.57 -3.60 -14.62
CA VAL A 123 -3.43 -3.24 -13.48
C VAL A 123 -4.87 -3.71 -13.67
N GLN A 124 -5.58 -3.83 -12.55
CA GLN A 124 -7.02 -4.10 -12.46
C GLN A 124 -7.68 -3.11 -11.50
N ILE A 125 -8.98 -2.89 -11.67
CA ILE A 125 -9.75 -1.96 -10.84
C ILE A 125 -10.49 -2.77 -9.77
N ILE A 126 -10.31 -2.39 -8.51
CA ILE A 126 -11.05 -2.96 -7.38
C ILE A 126 -11.96 -1.88 -6.81
N LYS A 127 -13.23 -2.22 -6.63
CA LYS A 127 -14.23 -1.37 -5.97
C LYS A 127 -14.18 -1.59 -4.46
N PHE A 128 -14.20 -0.49 -3.72
CA PHE A 128 -14.38 -0.46 -2.28
C PHE A 128 -15.67 0.28 -1.96
N ASN A 129 -16.44 -0.25 -1.01
CA ASN A 129 -17.57 0.47 -0.40
C ASN A 129 -17.09 1.25 0.83
N LYS A 130 -17.86 2.27 1.22
CA LYS A 130 -17.54 3.20 2.31
C LYS A 130 -17.08 2.55 3.61
N ASP A 131 -17.72 1.44 4.01
CA ASP A 131 -17.39 0.67 5.22
C ASP A 131 -15.98 0.05 5.18
N GLN A 132 -15.40 -0.09 3.98
CA GLN A 132 -14.07 -0.65 3.75
C GLN A 132 -12.97 0.42 3.66
N PHE A 133 -13.30 1.71 3.54
CA PHE A 133 -12.32 2.77 3.28
C PHE A 133 -11.28 2.89 4.38
N LEU A 134 -11.71 2.95 5.64
CA LEU A 134 -10.79 3.07 6.77
C LEU A 134 -9.84 1.87 6.83
N GLY A 135 -10.36 0.66 6.64
CA GLY A 135 -9.54 -0.56 6.58
C GLY A 135 -8.55 -0.54 5.42
N PHE A 136 -8.95 -0.01 4.26
CA PHE A 136 -8.07 0.19 3.12
C PHE A 136 -6.92 1.16 3.46
N TYR A 137 -7.22 2.37 3.94
CA TYR A 137 -6.20 3.37 4.26
C TYR A 137 -5.22 2.90 5.35
N ILE A 138 -5.73 2.23 6.41
CA ILE A 138 -4.86 1.68 7.47
C ILE A 138 -3.89 0.63 6.91
N ASN A 139 -4.32 -0.19 5.94
CA ASN A 139 -3.49 -1.22 5.33
C ASN A 139 -2.44 -0.66 4.36
N LEU A 140 -2.48 0.64 4.04
CA LEU A 140 -1.43 1.28 3.25
C LEU A 140 -0.17 1.59 4.07
N PHE A 141 -0.27 1.80 5.39
CA PHE A 141 0.91 2.06 6.22
C PHE A 141 1.88 0.88 6.27
N PRO A 142 1.45 -0.39 6.48
CA PRO A 142 2.35 -1.54 6.38
C PRO A 142 2.92 -1.77 4.98
N MET A 143 2.33 -1.16 3.94
CA MET A 143 2.86 -1.22 2.57
C MET A 143 3.93 -0.15 2.30
N GLY A 144 4.16 0.77 3.25
CA GLY A 144 5.11 1.88 3.10
C GLY A 144 4.58 3.07 2.29
N ALA A 145 3.32 3.04 1.82
CA ALA A 145 2.73 4.18 1.11
C ALA A 145 2.48 5.35 2.08
N ASN A 146 2.73 6.57 1.62
CA ASN A 146 2.56 7.80 2.42
C ASN A 146 1.51 8.75 1.85
N ALA A 147 1.07 8.55 0.61
CA ALA A 147 0.08 9.40 -0.04
C ALA A 147 -0.91 8.61 -0.91
N VAL A 148 -2.04 9.25 -1.21
CA VAL A 148 -2.94 8.81 -2.27
C VAL A 148 -3.14 9.94 -3.27
N VAL A 149 -3.38 9.58 -4.53
CA VAL A 149 -3.78 10.54 -5.55
C VAL A 149 -5.21 10.22 -5.97
N ILE A 150 -6.13 11.15 -5.71
CA ILE A 150 -7.51 11.03 -6.18
C ILE A 150 -7.61 11.46 -7.65
N ASP A 151 -8.33 10.66 -8.44
CA ASP A 151 -8.73 10.96 -9.82
C ASP A 151 -7.56 11.28 -10.77
N ARG A 152 -6.45 10.52 -10.63
CA ARG A 152 -5.29 10.60 -11.52
C ARG A 152 -5.72 10.48 -13.00
N GLY A 153 -5.11 11.31 -13.86
CA GLY A 153 -5.42 11.34 -15.30
C GLY A 153 -6.63 12.21 -15.68
N VAL A 154 -7.29 12.87 -14.71
CA VAL A 154 -8.28 13.94 -14.94
C VAL A 154 -7.80 15.22 -14.25
N ASN A 155 -8.55 15.78 -13.30
CA ASN A 155 -8.02 16.73 -12.34
C ASN A 155 -7.73 15.94 -11.07
N SER A 156 -6.46 15.87 -10.69
CA SER A 156 -6.00 15.05 -9.58
C SER A 156 -5.53 15.86 -8.40
N LEU A 157 -5.65 15.29 -7.21
CA LEU A 157 -5.14 15.88 -5.99
C LEU A 157 -4.39 14.82 -5.21
N GLU A 158 -3.14 15.11 -4.87
CA GLU A 158 -2.39 14.32 -3.89
C GLU A 158 -2.86 14.68 -2.48
N ILE A 159 -3.04 13.65 -1.66
CA ILE A 159 -3.45 13.73 -0.27
C ILE A 159 -2.53 12.86 0.57
N GLN A 160 -1.97 13.42 1.64
CA GLN A 160 -1.13 12.65 2.55
C GLN A 160 -2.00 11.65 3.30
N LEU A 161 -1.51 10.41 3.46
CA LEU A 161 -2.29 9.32 4.03
C LEU A 161 -2.73 9.62 5.48
N GLU A 162 -1.90 10.35 6.23
CA GLU A 162 -2.19 10.76 7.60
C GLU A 162 -3.33 11.79 7.72
N GLU A 163 -3.67 12.49 6.63
CA GLU A 163 -4.82 13.40 6.57
C GLU A 163 -6.14 12.63 6.38
N LEU A 164 -6.08 11.39 5.88
CA LEU A 164 -7.24 10.51 5.70
C LEU A 164 -7.49 9.61 6.90
N CYS A 165 -6.43 9.12 7.54
CA CYS A 165 -6.55 8.29 8.73
C CYS A 165 -5.33 8.39 9.62
N LYS A 166 -5.51 8.16 10.93
CA LYS A 166 -4.39 8.17 11.87
C LYS A 166 -3.54 6.92 11.68
N LYS A 167 -2.23 7.12 11.54
CA LYS A 167 -1.25 6.02 11.60
C LYS A 167 -1.37 5.30 12.94
N PRO A 168 -1.47 3.95 12.95
CA PRO A 168 -1.41 3.20 14.19
C PRO A 168 -0.10 3.46 14.95
N ASP A 169 -0.20 3.89 16.20
CA ASP A 169 0.95 4.15 17.08
C ASP A 169 1.12 3.02 18.10
N TYR A 170 2.29 2.40 18.09
CA TYR A 170 2.66 1.29 18.96
C TYR A 170 3.78 1.66 19.96
N THR A 171 4.17 2.93 20.05
CA THR A 171 5.32 3.40 20.85
C THR A 171 5.20 3.00 22.33
N ASN A 172 3.98 3.01 22.88
CA ASN A 172 3.69 2.65 24.26
C ASN A 172 3.05 1.25 24.41
N ALA A 173 3.03 0.45 23.33
CA ALA A 173 2.49 -0.91 23.40
C ALA A 173 3.47 -1.85 24.14
N PRO A 174 2.97 -2.81 24.94
CA PRO A 174 3.81 -3.90 25.45
C PRO A 174 4.55 -4.59 24.31
N LYS A 175 5.79 -5.04 24.53
CA LYS A 175 6.62 -5.64 23.48
C LYS A 175 5.92 -6.80 22.76
N GLU A 176 5.11 -7.59 23.47
CA GLU A 176 4.37 -8.72 22.90
C GLU A 176 3.17 -8.28 22.04
N LYS A 177 2.73 -7.02 22.16
CA LYS A 177 1.62 -6.43 21.40
C LYS A 177 2.08 -5.55 20.24
N ILE A 178 3.38 -5.30 20.09
CA ILE A 178 3.91 -4.59 18.93
C ILE A 178 3.81 -5.52 17.72
N PRO A 179 3.05 -5.17 16.68
CA PRO A 179 2.94 -6.02 15.51
C PRO A 179 4.26 -6.07 14.75
N VAL A 180 4.56 -7.23 14.17
CA VAL A 180 5.62 -7.35 13.16
C VAL A 180 5.17 -6.58 11.92
N LEU A 181 5.90 -5.54 11.54
CA LEU A 181 5.65 -4.76 10.33
C LEU A 181 6.99 -4.57 9.61
N ASN A 182 6.99 -4.70 8.28
CA ASN A 182 8.16 -4.41 7.45
C ASN A 182 7.76 -3.49 6.28
N PRO A 183 7.42 -2.22 6.54
CA PRO A 183 6.94 -1.31 5.51
C PRO A 183 7.97 -1.07 4.39
N GLU A 184 9.25 -0.94 4.72
CA GLU A 184 10.31 -0.74 3.72
C GLU A 184 10.48 -1.99 2.83
N LEU A 185 10.37 -3.18 3.43
CA LEU A 185 10.39 -4.44 2.68
C LEU A 185 9.17 -4.56 1.77
N GLN A 186 7.96 -4.29 2.29
CA GLN A 186 6.75 -4.32 1.48
C GLN A 186 6.86 -3.37 0.30
N LEU A 187 7.27 -2.12 0.54
CA LEU A 187 7.43 -1.09 -0.48
C LEU A 187 8.40 -1.52 -1.60
N THR A 188 9.63 -1.90 -1.21
CA THR A 188 10.68 -2.29 -2.16
C THR A 188 10.35 -3.60 -2.90
N ALA A 189 9.70 -4.55 -2.23
CA ALA A 189 9.19 -5.76 -2.88
C ALA A 189 8.07 -5.44 -3.87
N LEU A 190 7.18 -4.50 -3.57
CA LEU A 190 6.13 -4.08 -4.50
C LEU A 190 6.73 -3.42 -5.75
N TYR A 191 7.69 -2.50 -5.61
CA TYR A 191 8.38 -1.91 -6.76
C TYR A 191 9.08 -2.97 -7.61
N PHE A 192 9.89 -3.82 -6.98
CA PHE A 192 10.59 -4.89 -7.68
C PHE A 192 9.63 -5.83 -8.41
N MET A 193 8.57 -6.30 -7.73
CA MET A 193 7.65 -7.28 -8.30
C MET A 193 6.70 -6.70 -9.35
N GLN A 194 6.33 -5.41 -9.24
CA GLN A 194 5.62 -4.69 -10.29
C GLN A 194 6.45 -4.65 -11.57
N GLU A 195 7.73 -4.30 -11.46
CA GLU A 195 8.66 -4.19 -12.58
C GLU A 195 9.04 -5.55 -13.17
N LEU A 196 9.41 -6.51 -12.31
CA LEU A 196 9.79 -7.87 -12.69
C LEU A 196 8.68 -8.56 -13.51
N ARG A 197 7.42 -8.35 -13.13
CA ARG A 197 6.26 -9.02 -13.73
C ARG A 197 5.62 -8.24 -14.88
N ARG A 198 6.23 -7.13 -15.34
CA ARG A 198 5.82 -6.48 -16.58
C ARG A 198 5.95 -7.45 -17.76
N PRO A 199 4.95 -7.51 -18.68
CA PRO A 199 4.98 -8.36 -19.86
C PRO A 199 5.82 -7.71 -20.97
N VAL A 200 7.10 -7.50 -20.69
CA VAL A 200 8.12 -6.92 -21.59
C VAL A 200 9.41 -7.73 -21.48
N GLU A 201 10.28 -7.57 -22.47
CA GLU A 201 11.59 -8.22 -22.45
C GLU A 201 12.47 -7.69 -21.30
N LYS A 202 13.49 -8.45 -20.92
CA LYS A 202 14.30 -8.12 -19.73
C LYS A 202 15.01 -6.77 -19.86
N GLU A 203 15.40 -6.40 -21.08
CA GLU A 203 16.12 -5.17 -21.41
C GLU A 203 15.24 -3.92 -21.28
N GLU A 204 13.92 -4.07 -21.38
CA GLU A 204 12.95 -2.98 -21.21
C GLU A 204 12.60 -2.72 -19.73
N LYS A 205 13.08 -3.60 -18.83
CA LYS A 205 12.85 -3.45 -17.40
C LYS A 205 13.77 -2.40 -16.81
N GLN A 206 13.19 -1.44 -16.10
CA GLN A 206 13.88 -0.27 -15.57
C GLN A 206 14.42 -0.56 -14.17
N GLY A 207 15.72 -0.34 -13.95
CA GLY A 207 16.31 -0.38 -12.61
C GLY A 207 16.19 -1.71 -11.86
N LEU A 208 15.88 -2.83 -12.55
CA LEU A 208 15.50 -4.08 -11.90
C LEU A 208 16.54 -4.60 -10.90
N ARG A 209 17.83 -4.40 -11.20
CA ARG A 209 18.93 -4.77 -10.31
C ARG A 209 18.98 -3.91 -9.04
N GLU A 210 18.79 -2.60 -9.17
CA GLU A 210 18.78 -1.67 -8.04
C GLU A 210 17.59 -1.98 -7.12
N LEU A 211 16.41 -2.20 -7.71
CA LEU A 211 15.21 -2.62 -7.00
C LEU A 211 15.41 -3.97 -6.27
N GLU A 212 16.08 -4.93 -6.91
CA GLU A 212 16.40 -6.22 -6.29
C GLU A 212 17.37 -6.07 -5.11
N GLU A 213 18.44 -5.29 -5.29
CA GLU A 213 19.46 -5.05 -4.24
C GLU A 213 18.84 -4.36 -3.02
N GLU A 214 18.01 -3.34 -3.22
CA GLU A 214 17.30 -2.64 -2.14
C GLU A 214 16.31 -3.56 -1.41
N MET A 215 15.50 -4.32 -2.17
CA MET A 215 14.58 -5.31 -1.62
C MET A 215 15.33 -6.35 -0.77
N LEU A 216 16.46 -6.89 -1.26
CA LEU A 216 17.25 -7.89 -0.53
C LEU A 216 17.83 -7.35 0.78
N VAL A 217 18.24 -6.08 0.83
CA VAL A 217 18.68 -5.42 2.07
C VAL A 217 17.54 -5.40 3.10
N ASN A 218 16.35 -5.00 2.68
CA ASN A 218 15.18 -4.96 3.56
C ASN A 218 14.71 -6.37 3.98
N ILE A 219 14.83 -7.37 3.10
CA ILE A 219 14.56 -8.78 3.44
C ILE A 219 15.43 -9.22 4.62
N ARG A 220 16.74 -8.93 4.58
CA ARG A 220 17.69 -9.36 5.62
C ARG A 220 17.47 -8.68 6.96
N ARG A 221 16.96 -7.45 6.96
CA ARG A 221 16.65 -6.67 8.18
C ARG A 221 15.31 -7.04 8.81
N GLY A 222 14.43 -7.69 8.06
CA GLY A 222 13.05 -7.93 8.47
C GLY A 222 12.86 -8.95 9.59
N ASN A 223 11.78 -8.76 10.33
CA ASN A 223 11.18 -9.77 11.21
C ASN A 223 9.94 -10.35 10.54
N TYR A 224 9.67 -11.62 10.75
CA TYR A 224 8.64 -12.30 9.98
C TYR A 224 7.72 -13.11 10.86
N LEU A 225 6.48 -13.23 10.43
CA LEU A 225 5.49 -14.11 11.00
C LEU A 225 5.56 -15.47 10.29
N VAL A 226 5.87 -16.51 11.04
CA VAL A 226 5.87 -17.90 10.56
C VAL A 226 4.60 -18.58 11.04
N PRO A 227 3.76 -19.10 10.13
CA PRO A 227 2.54 -19.82 10.50
C PRO A 227 2.91 -21.17 11.11
N ILE A 228 2.28 -21.51 12.23
CA ILE A 228 2.45 -22.79 12.90
C ILE A 228 1.11 -23.34 13.37
N GLN A 229 1.00 -24.65 13.37
CA GLN A 229 -0.11 -25.38 13.96
C GLN A 229 0.44 -26.25 15.08
N PHE A 230 -0.03 -26.02 16.30
CA PHE A 230 0.29 -26.89 17.42
C PHE A 230 -0.52 -28.19 17.27
N LYS A 231 0.14 -29.33 17.48
CA LYS A 231 -0.60 -30.55 17.84
C LYS A 231 -1.18 -30.33 19.23
N GLU A 232 -2.30 -30.98 19.55
CA GLU A 232 -2.87 -30.94 20.89
C GLU A 232 -1.76 -31.23 21.91
N LEU A 233 -1.43 -30.22 22.72
CA LEU A 233 -0.49 -30.37 23.82
C LEU A 233 -1.19 -31.22 24.86
N ASN A 234 -0.58 -32.34 25.25
CA ASN A 234 -1.08 -33.11 26.40
C ASN A 234 -1.00 -32.23 27.66
N GLU A 235 -1.83 -32.50 28.67
CA GLU A 235 -1.74 -31.81 29.96
C GLU A 235 -0.31 -31.91 30.52
N GLY A 236 0.35 -30.76 30.67
CA GLY A 236 1.73 -30.65 31.18
C GLY A 236 2.81 -30.38 30.13
N GLU A 237 2.49 -30.34 28.82
CA GLU A 237 3.44 -29.94 27.79
C GLU A 237 3.49 -28.41 27.64
N GLU A 238 4.66 -27.81 27.87
CA GLU A 238 4.91 -26.38 27.63
C GLU A 238 5.06 -26.08 26.13
N GLU A 239 4.59 -24.92 25.68
CA GLU A 239 4.93 -24.42 24.34
C GLU A 239 6.46 -24.33 24.20
N PRO A 240 7.06 -24.89 23.14
CA PRO A 240 8.51 -24.95 23.00
C PRO A 240 9.11 -23.55 22.95
N LYS A 241 10.14 -23.32 23.78
CA LYS A 241 10.84 -22.04 23.94
C LYS A 241 11.59 -21.58 22.69
N GLU A 242 11.94 -22.51 21.81
CA GLU A 242 12.54 -22.23 20.50
C GLU A 242 11.85 -23.05 19.40
N LEU A 243 11.60 -22.41 18.25
CA LEU A 243 11.08 -23.11 17.08
C LEU A 243 12.18 -23.68 16.21
N THR A 244 12.14 -24.99 16.05
CA THR A 244 12.95 -25.72 15.07
C THR A 244 12.05 -26.64 14.26
N ARG A 245 12.47 -26.94 13.03
CA ARG A 245 11.82 -27.95 12.17
C ARG A 245 11.67 -29.34 12.82
N ASP A 246 12.45 -29.63 13.86
CA ASP A 246 12.50 -30.92 14.56
C ASP A 246 11.53 -30.98 15.76
N ASN A 247 10.81 -29.88 16.06
CA ASN A 247 9.85 -29.82 17.16
C ASN A 247 8.63 -30.72 16.86
N LYS A 248 8.54 -31.89 17.51
CA LYS A 248 7.49 -32.91 17.29
C LYS A 248 6.04 -32.42 17.48
N ASN A 249 5.85 -31.38 18.30
CA ASN A 249 4.56 -30.82 18.69
C ASN A 249 4.09 -29.67 17.78
N ILE A 250 4.90 -29.28 16.79
CA ILE A 250 4.57 -28.18 15.86
C ILE A 250 4.54 -28.73 14.43
N MET A 251 3.52 -28.34 13.68
CA MET A 251 3.43 -28.54 12.24
C MET A 251 3.50 -27.18 11.55
N VAL A 252 4.42 -27.05 10.59
CA VAL A 252 4.55 -25.85 9.78
C VAL A 252 3.86 -26.13 8.43
N PRO A 253 2.88 -25.32 7.99
CA PRO A 253 2.18 -25.56 6.72
C PRO A 253 3.13 -25.32 5.54
N PHE A 254 2.79 -25.79 4.35
CA PHE A 254 3.56 -25.50 3.15
C PHE A 254 2.65 -25.15 1.98
N VAL A 255 3.19 -24.39 1.02
CA VAL A 255 2.51 -24.04 -0.24
C VAL A 255 3.13 -24.90 -1.34
N LYS A 256 2.28 -25.60 -2.11
CA LYS A 256 2.68 -26.40 -3.26
C LYS A 256 2.33 -25.66 -4.55
N TYR A 257 3.30 -25.52 -5.44
CA TYR A 257 3.12 -24.92 -6.77
C TYR A 257 2.84 -25.99 -7.83
N GLU A 258 2.35 -25.56 -9.00
CA GLU A 258 1.96 -26.44 -10.11
C GLU A 258 3.09 -27.35 -10.59
N ASN A 259 4.33 -26.86 -10.55
CA ASN A 259 5.53 -27.61 -10.89
C ASN A 259 5.91 -28.70 -9.85
N GLY A 260 5.12 -28.84 -8.78
CA GLY A 260 5.35 -29.78 -7.69
C GLY A 260 6.24 -29.24 -6.57
N ASP A 261 6.82 -28.05 -6.73
CA ASP A 261 7.71 -27.46 -5.75
C ASP A 261 6.95 -27.01 -4.50
N VAL A 262 7.63 -27.15 -3.36
CA VAL A 262 7.07 -26.84 -2.05
C VAL A 262 7.89 -25.74 -1.40
N TYR A 263 7.21 -24.72 -0.87
CA TYR A 263 7.81 -23.61 -0.16
C TYR A 263 7.12 -23.36 1.18
N GLN A 264 7.90 -22.89 2.14
CA GLN A 264 7.44 -22.57 3.48
C GLN A 264 6.88 -21.13 3.51
N PRO A 265 5.58 -20.91 3.76
CA PRO A 265 5.01 -19.56 3.83
C PRO A 265 5.55 -18.78 5.02
N VAL A 266 5.86 -17.51 4.77
CA VAL A 266 6.37 -16.53 5.74
C VAL A 266 5.73 -15.17 5.40
N PHE A 267 5.39 -14.38 6.42
CA PHE A 267 4.64 -13.13 6.24
C PHE A 267 5.35 -11.92 6.83
N THR A 268 5.24 -10.79 6.13
CA THR A 268 5.85 -9.52 6.53
C THR A 268 5.04 -8.76 7.57
N ASP A 269 3.76 -9.09 7.72
CA ASP A 269 2.84 -8.37 8.60
C ASP A 269 1.59 -9.22 8.92
N PRO A 270 0.82 -8.85 9.96
CA PRO A 270 -0.42 -9.52 10.29
C PRO A 270 -1.42 -9.54 9.13
N GLY A 271 -1.53 -8.49 8.32
CA GLY A 271 -2.50 -8.42 7.23
C GLY A 271 -2.29 -9.55 6.22
N GLU A 272 -1.04 -9.73 5.77
CA GLU A 272 -0.66 -10.82 4.88
C GLU A 272 -0.86 -12.21 5.51
N PHE A 273 -0.53 -12.37 6.80
CA PHE A 273 -0.81 -13.60 7.53
C PHE A 273 -2.33 -13.92 7.58
N HIS A 274 -3.17 -12.92 7.84
CA HIS A 274 -4.63 -13.10 7.89
C HIS A 274 -5.22 -13.47 6.53
N LYS A 275 -4.68 -12.94 5.42
CA LYS A 275 -5.08 -13.33 4.05
C LYS A 275 -4.86 -14.83 3.81
N PHE A 276 -3.80 -15.41 4.36
CA PHE A 276 -3.51 -16.84 4.30
C PHE A 276 -4.32 -17.65 5.32
N ASN A 277 -4.43 -17.18 6.56
CA ASN A 277 -5.05 -17.88 7.67
C ASN A 277 -6.57 -17.63 7.77
N LYS A 278 -7.29 -17.68 6.65
CA LYS A 278 -8.76 -17.42 6.61
C LYS A 278 -9.55 -18.34 7.53
N GLU A 279 -9.09 -19.59 7.65
CA GLU A 279 -9.71 -20.63 8.48
C GLU A 279 -9.27 -20.57 9.96
N LYS A 280 -8.40 -19.62 10.33
CA LYS A 280 -7.89 -19.41 11.69
C LYS A 280 -7.26 -20.66 12.32
N LYS A 281 -6.66 -21.53 11.50
CA LYS A 281 -6.01 -22.78 11.92
C LYS A 281 -4.59 -22.59 12.45
N PHE A 282 -3.94 -21.51 12.04
CA PHE A 282 -2.55 -21.24 12.38
C PHE A 282 -2.42 -20.15 13.45
N ARG A 283 -1.40 -20.28 14.29
CA ARG A 283 -0.84 -19.17 15.06
C ARG A 283 0.40 -18.65 14.33
N ALA A 284 0.78 -17.42 14.58
CA ALA A 284 1.98 -16.82 14.01
C ALA A 284 3.06 -16.70 15.09
N ILE A 285 4.30 -17.02 14.72
CA ILE A 285 5.47 -16.76 15.55
C ILE A 285 6.38 -15.78 14.84
N ALA A 286 6.75 -14.72 15.54
CA ALA A 286 7.68 -13.70 15.07
C ALA A 286 9.13 -14.21 15.15
N MET A 287 9.89 -14.08 14.07
CA MET A 287 11.34 -14.36 14.09
C MET A 287 12.10 -13.55 13.04
N PRO A 288 13.38 -13.21 13.31
CA PRO A 288 14.22 -12.48 12.36
C PRO A 288 14.62 -13.34 11.17
N PHE A 289 14.97 -12.70 10.05
CA PHE A 289 15.42 -13.37 8.82
C PHE A 289 16.46 -14.48 9.06
N GLN A 290 17.48 -14.20 9.87
CA GLN A 290 18.58 -15.11 10.18
C GLN A 290 18.15 -16.44 10.82
N ASN A 291 16.94 -16.51 11.38
CA ASN A 291 16.39 -17.71 12.00
C ASN A 291 15.41 -18.46 11.08
N LEU A 292 15.04 -17.91 9.92
CA LEU A 292 14.07 -18.54 9.02
C LEU A 292 14.56 -19.90 8.51
N ASN A 293 15.86 -20.06 8.25
CA ASN A 293 16.41 -21.33 7.81
C ASN A 293 16.21 -22.48 8.82
N LYS A 294 16.08 -22.18 10.13
CA LYS A 294 15.85 -23.16 11.20
C LYS A 294 14.46 -23.81 11.14
N VAL A 295 13.49 -23.14 10.50
CA VAL A 295 12.11 -23.61 10.37
C VAL A 295 11.77 -24.17 9.00
N VAL A 296 12.66 -24.04 8.01
CA VAL A 296 12.43 -24.62 6.67
C VAL A 296 12.64 -26.14 6.71
N VAL A 297 11.55 -26.88 6.49
CA VAL A 297 11.55 -28.35 6.39
C VAL A 297 12.39 -28.86 5.21
N GLU A 298 12.85 -30.12 5.29
CA GLU A 298 13.74 -30.70 4.26
C GLU A 298 13.10 -30.71 2.87
N GLN A 299 11.82 -31.09 2.77
CA GLN A 299 11.10 -31.14 1.48
C GLN A 299 10.88 -29.77 0.82
N ALA A 300 10.97 -28.67 1.57
CA ALA A 300 10.77 -27.33 1.01
C ALA A 300 12.03 -26.85 0.30
N LYS A 301 11.89 -26.24 -0.89
CA LYS A 301 13.00 -25.62 -1.62
C LYS A 301 13.49 -24.31 -0.98
N GLY A 302 12.65 -23.71 -0.13
CA GLY A 302 12.93 -22.48 0.57
C GLY A 302 11.66 -21.90 1.20
N ILE A 303 11.56 -20.58 1.24
CA ILE A 303 10.40 -19.86 1.75
C ILE A 303 9.66 -19.14 0.61
N VAL A 304 8.38 -18.88 0.84
CA VAL A 304 7.58 -17.95 0.04
C VAL A 304 7.11 -16.81 0.94
N LEU A 305 7.48 -15.59 0.60
CA LEU A 305 7.03 -14.38 1.27
C LEU A 305 5.69 -13.92 0.69
N ASN A 306 4.72 -13.71 1.57
CA ASN A 306 3.37 -13.22 1.26
C ASN A 306 2.72 -13.95 0.05
N PRO A 307 2.41 -15.26 0.16
CA PRO A 307 1.89 -16.06 -0.96
C PRO A 307 0.61 -15.51 -1.61
N MET A 308 -0.22 -14.80 -0.84
CA MET A 308 -1.48 -14.20 -1.30
C MET A 308 -1.30 -12.75 -1.79
N GLY A 309 -0.11 -12.17 -1.62
CA GLY A 309 0.28 -10.85 -2.11
C GLY A 309 1.33 -10.99 -3.20
N PHE A 310 2.48 -10.33 -3.03
CA PHE A 310 3.53 -10.31 -4.05
C PHE A 310 4.20 -11.67 -4.29
N ASN A 311 4.00 -12.69 -3.44
CA ASN A 311 4.40 -14.07 -3.70
C ASN A 311 5.87 -14.21 -4.17
N LEU A 312 6.82 -13.84 -3.31
CA LEU A 312 8.26 -13.88 -3.62
C LEU A 312 8.88 -15.18 -3.11
N LEU A 313 9.54 -15.93 -3.99
CA LEU A 313 10.23 -17.17 -3.66
C LEU A 313 11.69 -16.89 -3.30
N LEU A 314 12.13 -17.39 -2.15
CA LEU A 314 13.54 -17.39 -1.75
C LEU A 314 13.99 -18.83 -1.51
N VAL A 315 15.00 -19.29 -2.25
CA VAL A 315 15.53 -20.65 -2.10
C VAL A 315 16.46 -20.76 -0.88
N LYS A 316 16.63 -21.97 -0.33
CA LYS A 316 17.47 -22.22 0.86
C LYS A 316 18.87 -21.60 0.79
N GLY A 317 19.51 -21.58 -0.39
CA GLY A 317 20.82 -20.95 -0.58
C GLY A 317 20.84 -19.46 -0.25
N GLN A 318 19.75 -18.74 -0.55
CA GLN A 318 19.60 -17.30 -0.27
C GLN A 318 19.32 -17.01 1.21
N LEU A 319 18.90 -18.02 1.99
CA LEU A 319 18.67 -17.89 3.43
C LEU A 319 19.95 -18.12 4.26
N ASN A 320 20.97 -18.72 3.65
CA ASN A 320 22.20 -19.14 4.32
C ASN A 320 23.37 -18.17 4.12
N THR A 321 23.14 -16.98 3.55
CA THR A 321 24.19 -15.96 3.47
C THR A 321 24.50 -15.48 4.88
N LYS A 322 25.53 -16.06 5.51
CA LYS A 322 26.24 -15.43 6.62
C LYS A 322 26.55 -14.00 6.16
N GLY A 323 26.17 -13.01 6.97
CA GLY A 323 26.54 -11.63 6.69
C GLY A 323 28.06 -11.57 6.53
N GLU A 324 28.49 -11.32 5.30
CA GLU A 324 29.77 -10.67 5.04
C GLU A 324 29.55 -9.16 5.12
#